data_AF-A0A9P1EBW2-F1
#
_entry.id   AF-A0A9P1EBW2-F1
#
_cell.length_a   1.000
_cell.length_b   1.000
_cell.length_c   1.000
_cell.angle_alpha   90.00
_cell.angle_beta   90.00
_cell.angle_gamma   90.00
#
_symmetry.space_group_name_H-M   'P 1'
#
loop_
_entity.id
_entity.type
_entity.pdbx_description
1 polymer ?
#
loop_
_entity_poly.entity_id
_entity_poly.type
_entity_poly.pdbx_seq_one_letter_code
_entity_poly.pdbx_strand_id
1 'polypeptide(L)'
;MSEKIHPSDVMGPSVPGPIVLIVDCPTMYHLEELYSIESLAPYYSNKSPISEENCKLVNCVVHLSPSTVTTTSMYQQWMSRFGGAQHIMAGHELKNIEIPILKASARVATRLNYLSPQLFPAPGFWSLKQLNGLPPSSIFASEGSLPHADGIISAENLLKFHLRPYSQLGLDRSCVPNLTSPPEIISELISEIPEIENASQHITQLWHGGGNRDVNEEPCLEGIKRDDMEIVLLGTGSSQPSKYRNVSSIFINLFSKGGILLDCGEGTLGQLKRRYGIEGADEAVKSLRCIWISHIHADHHTGLARILALRRNLLKDVPHKPLIVIGPRQLKRFLDAYQRLEDLDMQFLDCRNTTESSLKAFESHNGISQVPNGLEENVQNGNATGELNQGGVDSSLFVKGSPMQSYWKRPGSPVDSSLTFPILRNLNEVLSEAGLEGLISFPVIHCPLAYGVVLRAAERTISVGKRIPGWKIVYSGDTRPCPDLIEASRGATVLIHEATFEDGMLEEAIARNHSTTKEAVETGDTAGAYRVILTHFSQRYPKIPVFDESHMHKTCIAFDLMSINAADLPVVPTVLPYLKLLFRDELVAEDDAAANLADAAAIA
;
A
#
# COMPACT_ATOMS: atom_id res chain seq x y z
N MET A 1 -62.27 -25.35 23.23
CA MET A 1 -60.92 -25.91 23.03
C MET A 1 -60.28 -25.11 21.92
N SER A 2 -59.10 -24.51 22.16
CA SER A 2 -58.31 -23.92 21.08
C SER A 2 -57.66 -25.07 20.33
N GLU A 3 -58.03 -25.29 19.07
CA GLU A 3 -57.29 -26.18 18.18
C GLU A 3 -55.89 -25.59 17.99
N LYS A 4 -54.87 -26.40 18.28
CA LYS A 4 -53.48 -26.05 17.98
C LYS A 4 -53.27 -26.26 16.48
N ILE A 5 -53.04 -25.17 15.76
CA ILE A 5 -52.64 -25.22 14.36
C ILE A 5 -51.17 -25.65 14.30
N HIS A 6 -50.87 -26.72 13.57
CA HIS A 6 -49.52 -27.15 13.28
C HIS A 6 -49.01 -26.48 12.00
N PRO A 7 -47.70 -26.21 11.87
CA PRO A 7 -47.12 -25.66 10.64
C PRO A 7 -47.49 -26.46 9.38
N SER A 8 -47.64 -27.77 9.49
CA SER A 8 -48.12 -28.66 8.41
C SER A 8 -49.50 -28.29 7.87
N ASP A 9 -50.35 -27.69 8.70
CA ASP A 9 -51.75 -27.38 8.39
C ASP A 9 -51.88 -26.10 7.57
N VAL A 10 -50.79 -25.32 7.47
CA VAL A 10 -50.72 -24.03 6.76
C VAL A 10 -49.57 -23.97 5.73
N MET A 11 -48.87 -25.07 5.49
CA MET A 11 -47.83 -25.17 4.45
C MET A 11 -48.36 -25.88 3.20
N GLY A 12 -48.10 -25.30 2.03
CA GLY A 12 -48.28 -25.98 0.74
C GLY A 12 -47.20 -27.04 0.49
N PRO A 13 -47.27 -27.78 -0.64
CA PRO A 13 -46.25 -28.75 -1.01
C PRO A 13 -44.88 -28.10 -1.17
N SER A 14 -43.81 -28.85 -0.87
CA SER A 14 -42.44 -28.37 -1.07
C SER A 14 -42.17 -28.10 -2.54
N VAL A 15 -41.69 -26.89 -2.85
CA VAL A 15 -41.27 -26.50 -4.19
C VAL A 15 -39.75 -26.55 -4.27
N PRO A 16 -39.15 -27.33 -5.20
CA PRO A 16 -37.70 -27.42 -5.38
C PRO A 16 -37.08 -26.04 -5.63
N GLY A 17 -36.08 -25.66 -4.85
CA GLY A 17 -35.35 -24.40 -5.01
C GLY A 17 -34.58 -24.32 -6.33
N PRO A 18 -34.24 -23.10 -6.81
CA PRO A 18 -33.32 -22.94 -7.92
C PRO A 18 -31.92 -23.48 -7.56
N ILE A 19 -31.17 -23.91 -8.56
CA ILE A 19 -29.85 -24.51 -8.41
C ILE A 19 -28.80 -23.55 -8.97
N VAL A 20 -27.80 -23.24 -8.15
CA VAL A 20 -26.65 -22.40 -8.53
C VAL A 20 -25.37 -23.20 -8.30
N LEU A 21 -24.45 -23.13 -9.25
CA LEU A 21 -23.10 -23.67 -9.13
C LEU A 21 -22.10 -22.52 -9.03
N ILE A 22 -21.09 -22.66 -8.17
CA ILE A 22 -19.93 -21.75 -8.11
C ILE A 22 -18.70 -22.59 -8.42
N VAL A 23 -17.93 -22.15 -9.40
CA VAL A 23 -16.90 -22.97 -10.05
C VAL A 23 -15.58 -22.22 -10.04
N ASP A 24 -14.62 -22.75 -9.30
CA ASP A 24 -13.22 -22.31 -9.34
C ASP A 24 -12.36 -23.43 -9.94
N CYS A 25 -11.90 -23.20 -11.17
CA CYS A 25 -11.09 -24.11 -11.97
C CYS A 25 -9.79 -23.38 -12.34
N PRO A 26 -8.79 -23.36 -11.45
CA PRO A 26 -7.67 -22.43 -11.55
C PRO A 26 -6.65 -22.77 -12.64
N THR A 27 -6.57 -24.03 -13.08
CA THR A 27 -5.58 -24.46 -14.08
C THR A 27 -6.16 -25.46 -15.09
N MET A 28 -5.44 -25.69 -16.20
CA MET A 28 -5.82 -26.69 -17.20
C MET A 28 -5.93 -28.11 -16.63
N TYR A 29 -5.10 -28.46 -15.64
CA TYR A 29 -5.20 -29.76 -14.96
C TYR A 29 -6.53 -29.91 -14.21
N HIS A 30 -6.97 -28.87 -13.51
CA HIS A 30 -8.28 -28.89 -12.84
C HIS A 30 -9.43 -28.98 -13.85
N LEU A 31 -9.26 -28.44 -15.06
CA LEU A 31 -10.26 -28.55 -16.11
C LEU A 31 -10.40 -30.00 -16.61
N GLU A 32 -9.30 -30.74 -16.75
CA GLU A 32 -9.34 -32.16 -17.13
C GLU A 32 -10.13 -33.01 -16.12
N GLU A 33 -9.89 -32.79 -14.82
CA GLU A 33 -10.63 -33.42 -13.74
C GLU A 33 -12.11 -32.99 -13.73
N LEU A 34 -12.37 -31.69 -13.85
CA LEU A 34 -13.72 -31.11 -13.87
C LEU A 34 -14.56 -31.62 -15.05
N TYR A 35 -13.93 -31.86 -16.21
CA TYR A 35 -14.61 -32.35 -17.40
C TYR A 35 -15.05 -33.82 -17.26
N SER A 36 -14.32 -34.58 -16.45
CA SER A 36 -14.45 -36.02 -16.26
C SER A 36 -15.29 -36.40 -15.03
N ILE A 37 -15.74 -35.43 -14.24
CA ILE A 37 -16.43 -35.67 -12.98
C ILE A 37 -17.87 -36.21 -13.18
N GLU A 38 -18.13 -37.43 -12.71
CA GLU A 38 -19.45 -38.07 -12.88
C GLU A 38 -20.52 -37.48 -11.94
N SER A 39 -20.13 -36.90 -10.81
CA SER A 39 -21.07 -36.35 -9.83
C SER A 39 -21.87 -35.15 -10.35
N LEU A 40 -21.42 -34.51 -11.44
CA LEU A 40 -22.15 -33.43 -12.11
C LEU A 40 -23.13 -33.93 -13.19
N ALA A 41 -23.09 -35.22 -13.55
CA ALA A 41 -23.96 -35.78 -14.58
C ALA A 41 -25.46 -35.50 -14.38
N PRO A 42 -26.04 -35.54 -13.15
CA PRO A 42 -27.45 -35.21 -12.93
C PRO A 42 -27.84 -33.75 -13.24
N TYR A 43 -26.86 -32.85 -13.38
CA TYR A 43 -27.06 -31.43 -13.67
C TYR A 43 -26.84 -31.08 -15.15
N TYR A 44 -26.41 -32.04 -15.97
CA TYR A 44 -26.18 -31.82 -17.39
C TYR A 44 -27.48 -31.98 -18.18
N SER A 45 -27.75 -31.04 -19.08
CA SER A 45 -28.92 -30.96 -19.94
C SER A 45 -28.88 -31.90 -21.15
N ASN A 46 -28.02 -32.93 -21.14
CA ASN A 46 -27.82 -33.82 -22.29
C ASN A 46 -29.13 -34.52 -22.66
N LYS A 47 -29.66 -34.15 -23.84
CA LYS A 47 -30.94 -34.56 -24.41
C LYS A 47 -30.95 -36.03 -24.83
N SER A 48 -30.91 -36.96 -23.88
CA SER A 48 -31.29 -38.36 -24.08
C SER A 48 -32.75 -38.56 -23.63
N PRO A 49 -33.63 -39.16 -24.45
CA PRO A 49 -35.06 -39.32 -24.14
C PRO A 49 -35.34 -40.28 -22.96
N ILE A 50 -34.32 -40.85 -22.32
CA ILE A 50 -34.45 -41.85 -21.24
C ILE A 50 -34.20 -41.21 -19.84
N SER A 51 -33.71 -39.97 -19.76
CA SER A 51 -33.25 -39.34 -18.51
C SER A 51 -34.03 -38.08 -18.08
N GLU A 52 -35.25 -37.87 -18.56
CA GLU A 52 -36.05 -36.68 -18.21
C GLU A 52 -36.48 -36.66 -16.73
N GLU A 53 -36.64 -37.81 -16.06
CA GLU A 53 -37.18 -37.86 -14.69
C GLU A 53 -36.19 -37.44 -13.58
N ASN A 54 -34.88 -37.32 -13.87
CA ASN A 54 -33.86 -37.04 -12.83
C ASN A 54 -32.91 -35.87 -13.14
N CYS A 55 -33.12 -35.15 -14.26
CA CYS A 55 -32.25 -34.02 -14.61
C CYS A 55 -32.59 -32.79 -13.75
N LYS A 56 -31.62 -32.32 -12.96
CA LYS A 56 -31.73 -31.13 -12.13
C LYS A 56 -31.36 -29.89 -12.94
N LEU A 57 -32.34 -29.03 -13.20
CA LEU A 57 -32.12 -27.80 -13.97
C LEU A 57 -31.26 -26.81 -13.17
N VAL A 58 -30.09 -26.45 -13.72
CA VAL A 58 -29.22 -25.41 -13.18
C VAL A 58 -29.70 -24.04 -13.69
N ASN A 59 -29.90 -23.10 -12.79
CA ASN A 59 -30.35 -21.75 -13.12
C ASN A 59 -29.16 -20.82 -13.40
N CYS A 60 -28.07 -20.95 -12.64
CA CYS A 60 -26.90 -20.11 -12.77
C CYS A 60 -25.61 -20.87 -12.47
N VAL A 61 -24.56 -20.54 -13.21
CA VAL A 61 -23.18 -20.96 -12.92
C VAL A 61 -22.32 -19.72 -12.77
N VAL A 62 -21.65 -19.55 -11.63
CA VAL A 62 -20.70 -18.46 -11.37
C VAL A 62 -19.29 -19.02 -11.54
N HIS A 63 -18.54 -18.46 -12.49
CA HIS A 63 -17.19 -18.88 -12.84
C HIS A 63 -16.18 -17.92 -12.20
N LEU A 64 -15.33 -18.44 -11.31
CA LEU A 64 -14.22 -17.72 -10.65
C LEU A 64 -12.85 -18.01 -11.28
N SER A 65 -12.85 -18.84 -12.33
CA SER A 65 -11.64 -19.38 -12.97
C SER A 65 -10.89 -18.27 -13.71
N PRO A 66 -9.62 -18.43 -14.12
CA PRO A 66 -8.93 -17.44 -14.94
C PRO A 66 -9.33 -17.51 -16.43
N SER A 67 -9.20 -16.41 -17.17
CA SER A 67 -9.52 -16.36 -18.62
C SER A 67 -8.69 -17.34 -19.45
N THR A 68 -7.45 -17.61 -19.03
CA THR A 68 -6.58 -18.62 -19.64
C THR A 68 -7.15 -20.03 -19.62
N VAL A 69 -8.07 -20.32 -18.69
CA VAL A 69 -8.80 -21.59 -18.61
C VAL A 69 -10.16 -21.48 -19.29
N THR A 70 -10.93 -20.43 -19.00
CA THR A 70 -12.32 -20.34 -19.46
C THR A 70 -12.48 -20.08 -20.95
N THR A 71 -11.49 -19.47 -21.60
CA THR A 71 -11.52 -19.24 -23.06
C THR A 71 -11.20 -20.49 -23.88
N THR A 72 -10.76 -21.58 -23.23
CA THR A 72 -10.44 -22.83 -23.93
C THR A 72 -11.69 -23.54 -24.44
N SER A 73 -11.55 -24.24 -25.58
CA SER A 73 -12.64 -25.00 -26.19
C SER A 73 -13.24 -26.04 -25.24
N MET A 74 -12.39 -26.70 -24.44
CA MET A 74 -12.80 -27.71 -23.47
C MET A 74 -13.68 -27.12 -22.35
N TYR A 75 -13.33 -25.93 -21.83
CA TYR A 75 -14.15 -25.25 -20.83
C TYR A 75 -15.49 -24.78 -21.40
N GLN A 76 -15.47 -24.20 -22.61
CA GLN A 76 -16.68 -23.77 -23.31
C GLN A 76 -17.63 -24.95 -23.58
N GLN A 77 -17.10 -26.11 -23.99
CA GLN A 77 -17.88 -27.34 -24.13
C GLN A 77 -18.46 -27.81 -22.80
N TRP A 78 -17.68 -27.77 -21.72
CA TRP A 78 -18.16 -28.12 -20.40
C TRP A 78 -19.30 -27.20 -19.94
N MET A 79 -19.17 -25.89 -20.13
CA MET A 79 -20.23 -24.92 -19.83
C MET A 79 -21.51 -25.22 -20.60
N SER A 80 -21.41 -25.57 -21.88
CA SER A 80 -22.57 -25.87 -22.73
C SER A 80 -23.41 -27.06 -22.24
N ARG A 81 -22.85 -27.93 -21.37
CA ARG A 81 -23.58 -29.05 -20.76
C ARG A 81 -24.69 -28.59 -19.81
N PHE A 82 -24.67 -27.34 -19.32
CA PHE A 82 -25.68 -26.82 -18.39
C PHE A 82 -26.91 -26.18 -19.08
N GLY A 83 -27.05 -26.34 -20.40
CA GLY A 83 -28.27 -25.96 -21.12
C GLY A 83 -28.60 -24.48 -21.01
N GLY A 84 -29.80 -24.15 -20.49
CA GLY A 84 -30.29 -22.77 -20.37
C GLY A 84 -29.80 -22.00 -19.14
N ALA A 85 -28.77 -22.48 -18.44
CA ALA A 85 -28.21 -21.79 -17.29
C ALA A 85 -27.61 -20.43 -17.66
N GLN A 86 -27.72 -19.44 -16.75
CA GLN A 86 -27.02 -18.16 -16.89
C GLN A 86 -25.60 -18.29 -16.34
N HIS A 87 -24.60 -18.05 -17.18
CA HIS A 87 -23.18 -18.16 -16.85
C HIS A 87 -22.61 -16.80 -16.48
N ILE A 88 -22.29 -16.59 -15.20
CA ILE A 88 -21.69 -15.35 -14.70
C ILE A 88 -20.17 -15.51 -14.63
N MET A 89 -19.44 -14.76 -15.44
CA MET A 89 -17.99 -14.76 -15.54
C MET A 89 -17.39 -13.73 -14.58
N ALA A 90 -16.93 -14.16 -13.39
CA ALA A 90 -16.29 -13.30 -12.41
C ALA A 90 -14.76 -13.32 -12.55
N GLY A 91 -14.14 -12.14 -12.64
CA GLY A 91 -12.68 -12.01 -12.76
C GLY A 91 -12.12 -12.06 -14.19
N HIS A 92 -12.99 -12.03 -15.22
CA HIS A 92 -12.60 -12.26 -16.61
C HIS A 92 -12.51 -11.03 -17.51
N GLU A 93 -13.11 -9.90 -17.13
CA GLU A 93 -13.12 -8.70 -17.97
C GLU A 93 -12.22 -7.58 -17.44
N LEU A 94 -11.36 -7.06 -18.31
CA LEU A 94 -10.60 -5.82 -18.13
C LEU A 94 -11.51 -4.60 -17.89
N LYS A 95 -12.80 -4.66 -18.30
CA LYS A 95 -13.77 -3.57 -18.04
C LYS A 95 -13.93 -3.23 -16.56
N ASN A 96 -13.75 -4.20 -15.67
CA ASN A 96 -13.81 -3.98 -14.22
C ASN A 96 -12.55 -3.29 -13.65
N ILE A 97 -11.49 -3.15 -14.45
CA ILE A 97 -10.31 -2.36 -14.10
C ILE A 97 -10.59 -0.85 -14.28
N GLU A 98 -11.46 -0.50 -15.23
CA GLU A 98 -11.88 0.88 -15.49
C GLU A 98 -12.92 1.40 -14.48
N ILE A 99 -13.68 0.50 -13.85
CA ILE A 99 -14.65 0.85 -12.80
C ILE A 99 -13.94 0.78 -11.44
N PRO A 100 -13.54 1.91 -10.83
CA PRO A 100 -12.97 1.88 -9.50
C PRO A 100 -13.99 1.31 -8.52
N ILE A 101 -13.63 0.17 -7.89
CA ILE A 101 -14.40 -0.48 -6.82
C ILE A 101 -14.82 0.53 -5.74
N LEU A 102 -13.97 1.54 -5.50
CA LEU A 102 -14.19 2.62 -4.54
C LEU A 102 -14.52 3.92 -5.27
N LYS A 103 -15.80 4.14 -5.59
CA LYS A 103 -16.28 5.38 -6.26
C LYS A 103 -15.77 6.66 -5.61
N ALA A 104 -15.77 6.71 -4.28
CA ALA A 104 -15.36 7.90 -3.56
C ALA A 104 -13.86 8.17 -3.63
N SER A 105 -13.02 7.13 -3.58
CA SER A 105 -11.59 7.27 -3.83
C SER A 105 -11.33 7.82 -5.24
N ALA A 106 -12.05 7.33 -6.26
CA ALA A 106 -11.93 7.85 -7.62
C ALA A 106 -12.45 9.28 -7.79
N ARG A 107 -13.54 9.65 -7.10
CA ARG A 107 -14.06 11.02 -7.04
C ARG A 107 -13.01 11.95 -6.43
N VAL A 108 -12.47 11.61 -5.26
CA VAL A 108 -11.43 12.38 -4.58
C VAL A 108 -10.18 12.51 -5.45
N ALA A 109 -9.71 11.41 -6.07
CA ALA A 109 -8.57 11.45 -6.99
C ALA A 109 -8.82 12.38 -8.19
N THR A 110 -10.03 12.34 -8.77
CA THR A 110 -10.39 13.25 -9.87
C THR A 110 -10.37 14.71 -9.44
N ARG A 111 -10.94 15.01 -8.27
CA ARG A 111 -11.00 16.35 -7.71
C ARG A 111 -9.60 16.90 -7.38
N LEU A 112 -8.75 16.07 -6.77
CA LEU A 112 -7.36 16.41 -6.48
C LEU A 112 -6.53 16.64 -7.75
N ASN A 113 -6.71 15.78 -8.77
CA ASN A 113 -6.06 15.94 -10.08
C ASN A 113 -6.48 17.24 -10.78
N TYR A 114 -7.77 17.60 -10.74
CA TYR A 114 -8.25 18.86 -11.29
C TYR A 114 -7.61 20.07 -10.59
N LEU A 115 -7.46 20.01 -9.26
CA LEU A 115 -6.88 21.09 -8.49
C LEU A 115 -5.37 21.23 -8.67
N SER A 116 -4.62 20.12 -8.63
CA SER A 116 -3.16 20.11 -8.73
C SER A 116 -2.68 18.86 -9.47
N PRO A 117 -2.68 18.86 -10.81
CA PRO A 117 -2.26 17.70 -11.59
C PRO A 117 -0.77 17.37 -11.42
N GLN A 118 0.05 18.32 -10.98
CA GLN A 118 1.47 18.12 -10.69
C GLN A 118 1.69 17.23 -9.46
N LEU A 119 0.89 17.41 -8.40
CA LEU A 119 0.96 16.60 -7.18
C LEU A 119 0.05 15.37 -7.23
N PHE A 120 -1.00 15.42 -8.07
CA PHE A 120 -1.97 14.35 -8.23
C PHE A 120 -2.09 13.98 -9.70
N PRO A 121 -1.15 13.21 -10.26
CA PRO A 121 -1.20 12.81 -11.66
C PRO A 121 -2.45 11.99 -11.96
N ALA A 122 -2.91 12.07 -13.21
CA ALA A 122 -4.04 11.27 -13.67
C ALA A 122 -3.76 9.78 -13.42
N PRO A 123 -4.71 9.02 -12.85
CA PRO A 123 -4.60 7.58 -12.70
C PRO A 123 -4.21 6.91 -14.02
N GLY A 124 -3.34 5.89 -13.97
CA GLY A 124 -2.80 5.23 -15.16
C GLY A 124 -3.85 4.56 -16.05
N PHE A 125 -5.07 4.35 -15.55
CA PHE A 125 -6.20 3.85 -16.34
C PHE A 125 -6.94 4.94 -17.14
N TRP A 126 -6.64 6.23 -16.94
CA TRP A 126 -7.25 7.32 -17.70
C TRP A 126 -6.69 7.45 -19.12
N SER A 127 -5.44 7.02 -19.34
CA SER A 127 -4.80 7.03 -20.68
C SER A 127 -5.50 6.09 -21.67
N LEU A 128 -6.14 5.02 -21.20
CA LEU A 128 -6.97 4.13 -22.01
C LEU A 128 -8.14 4.86 -22.70
N LYS A 129 -8.70 5.92 -22.09
CA LYS A 129 -9.76 6.73 -22.71
C LYS A 129 -9.27 7.61 -23.86
N GLN A 130 -7.99 8.01 -23.88
CA GLN A 130 -7.42 8.82 -24.97
C GLN A 130 -6.98 7.98 -26.18
N LEU A 131 -6.69 6.69 -26.01
CA LEU A 131 -6.49 5.77 -27.14
C LEU A 131 -7.82 5.34 -27.83
N ASN A 132 -8.96 5.52 -27.16
CA ASN A 132 -10.28 5.10 -27.65
C ASN A 132 -11.02 6.15 -28.51
N GLY A 133 -10.29 7.12 -29.09
CA GLY A 133 -10.81 8.05 -30.10
C GLY A 133 -11.01 7.45 -31.50
N LEU A 134 -10.76 6.15 -31.67
CA LEU A 134 -11.08 5.39 -32.87
C LEU A 134 -12.38 4.58 -32.61
N PRO A 135 -13.24 4.37 -33.64
CA PRO A 135 -14.44 3.55 -33.48
C PRO A 135 -14.07 2.19 -32.89
N PRO A 136 -14.96 1.55 -32.11
CA PRO A 136 -14.68 0.32 -31.37
C PRO A 136 -14.53 -0.86 -32.35
N SER A 137 -13.40 -0.89 -33.03
CA SER A 137 -12.97 -1.91 -33.94
C SER A 137 -11.45 -1.77 -34.08
N SER A 138 -10.76 -2.85 -33.74
CA SER A 138 -9.40 -3.21 -34.22
C SER A 138 -8.13 -2.66 -33.55
N ILE A 139 -7.99 -2.68 -32.21
CA ILE A 139 -6.64 -2.74 -31.57
C ILE A 139 -6.47 -3.85 -30.50
N PHE A 140 -7.53 -4.45 -29.95
CA PHE A 140 -7.40 -5.61 -29.03
C PHE A 140 -8.24 -6.82 -29.43
N ALA A 141 -8.14 -7.20 -30.71
CA ALA A 141 -8.55 -8.50 -31.19
C ALA A 141 -7.35 -9.46 -31.22
N SER A 142 -6.77 -9.80 -30.07
CA SER A 142 -5.95 -11.00 -29.90
C SER A 142 -5.60 -11.28 -28.44
N GLU A 143 -6.61 -11.52 -27.61
CA GLU A 143 -6.58 -12.54 -26.56
C GLU A 143 -8.01 -12.76 -26.04
N GLY A 144 -8.72 -13.67 -26.71
CA GLY A 144 -9.89 -14.37 -26.18
C GLY A 144 -11.06 -13.51 -25.67
N SER A 145 -11.63 -12.63 -26.50
CA SER A 145 -13.00 -12.17 -26.25
C SER A 145 -13.93 -13.40 -26.26
N LEU A 146 -14.59 -13.66 -25.12
CA LEU A 146 -15.60 -14.72 -25.02
C LEU A 146 -16.64 -14.53 -26.14
N PRO A 147 -17.06 -15.60 -26.83
CA PRO A 147 -18.12 -15.48 -27.82
C PRO A 147 -19.36 -14.92 -27.13
N HIS A 148 -20.02 -13.93 -27.75
CA HIS A 148 -21.36 -13.49 -27.39
C HIS A 148 -22.35 -14.65 -27.67
N ALA A 149 -22.34 -15.65 -26.80
CA ALA A 149 -23.34 -16.69 -26.74
C ALA A 149 -24.45 -16.23 -25.79
N ASP A 150 -25.70 -16.49 -26.16
CA ASP A 150 -26.85 -16.28 -25.29
C ASP A 150 -26.61 -16.96 -23.94
N GLY A 151 -26.64 -16.17 -22.84
CA GLY A 151 -26.51 -16.69 -21.47
C GLY A 151 -25.14 -16.51 -20.80
N ILE A 152 -24.10 -16.00 -21.48
CA ILE A 152 -22.83 -15.62 -20.81
C ILE A 152 -22.88 -14.14 -20.41
N ILE A 153 -22.68 -13.86 -19.12
CA ILE A 153 -22.75 -12.53 -18.50
C ILE A 153 -21.46 -12.26 -17.74
N SER A 154 -20.88 -11.09 -17.93
CA SER A 154 -19.72 -10.67 -17.14
C SER A 154 -20.15 -10.14 -15.78
N ALA A 155 -19.45 -10.55 -14.72
CA ALA A 155 -19.77 -10.09 -13.37
C ALA A 155 -19.45 -8.60 -13.21
N GLU A 156 -20.30 -7.90 -12.48
CA GLU A 156 -20.15 -6.49 -12.13
C GLU A 156 -20.32 -6.32 -10.63
N ASN A 157 -19.71 -5.26 -10.07
CA ASN A 157 -19.90 -4.94 -8.66
C ASN A 157 -21.39 -4.69 -8.36
N LEU A 158 -21.91 -5.31 -7.29
CA LEU A 158 -23.32 -5.26 -6.89
C LEU A 158 -24.32 -5.89 -7.90
N LEU A 159 -23.84 -6.62 -8.91
CA LEU A 159 -24.71 -7.48 -9.73
C LEU A 159 -25.35 -8.54 -8.84
N LYS A 160 -26.67 -8.69 -8.95
CA LYS A 160 -27.44 -9.68 -8.17
C LYS A 160 -28.00 -10.76 -9.07
N PHE A 161 -28.13 -11.96 -8.50
CA PHE A 161 -28.93 -13.03 -9.06
C PHE A 161 -29.97 -13.44 -8.03
N HIS A 162 -31.23 -13.11 -8.27
CA HIS A 162 -32.33 -13.44 -7.36
C HIS A 162 -32.71 -14.89 -7.53
N LEU A 163 -32.80 -15.61 -6.42
CA LEU A 163 -33.23 -17.00 -6.38
C LEU A 163 -34.72 -17.12 -6.08
N ARG A 164 -35.23 -16.23 -5.24
CA ARG A 164 -36.65 -16.15 -4.87
C ARG A 164 -37.03 -14.69 -4.60
N PRO A 165 -38.32 -14.32 -4.79
CA PRO A 165 -39.42 -15.17 -5.30
C PRO A 165 -39.22 -15.58 -6.77
N TYR A 166 -39.84 -16.67 -7.23
CA TYR A 166 -39.68 -17.16 -8.61
C TYR A 166 -40.08 -16.13 -9.68
N SER A 167 -40.99 -15.21 -9.35
CA SER A 167 -41.36 -14.08 -10.21
C SER A 167 -40.21 -13.11 -10.49
N GLN A 168 -39.13 -13.17 -9.70
CA GLN A 168 -37.93 -12.35 -9.84
C GLN A 168 -36.69 -13.20 -10.12
N LEU A 169 -36.83 -14.51 -10.36
CA LEU A 169 -35.69 -15.41 -10.59
C LEU A 169 -34.85 -14.92 -11.78
N GLY A 170 -33.57 -14.68 -11.55
CA GLY A 170 -32.62 -14.24 -12.57
C GLY A 170 -31.83 -13.00 -12.18
N LEU A 171 -31.21 -12.38 -13.18
CA LEU A 171 -30.32 -11.24 -12.99
C LEU A 171 -31.04 -9.95 -12.61
N ASP A 172 -30.44 -9.23 -11.67
CA ASP A 172 -30.83 -7.87 -11.29
C ASP A 172 -29.62 -6.94 -11.29
N ARG A 173 -29.71 -5.91 -12.14
CA ARG A 173 -28.69 -4.89 -12.38
C ARG A 173 -29.04 -3.56 -11.72
N SER A 174 -30.15 -3.45 -10.99
CA SER A 174 -30.64 -2.19 -10.40
C SER A 174 -29.65 -1.54 -9.43
N CYS A 175 -28.81 -2.35 -8.77
CA CYS A 175 -27.79 -1.89 -7.84
C CYS A 175 -26.40 -1.76 -8.46
N VAL A 176 -26.24 -2.14 -9.74
CA VAL A 176 -24.96 -2.02 -10.43
C VAL A 176 -24.65 -0.53 -10.59
N PRO A 177 -23.52 -0.05 -10.09
CA PRO A 177 -23.20 1.36 -10.12
C PRO A 177 -22.97 1.86 -11.55
N ASN A 178 -23.63 2.97 -11.92
CA ASN A 178 -23.25 3.70 -13.13
C ASN A 178 -21.80 4.22 -13.03
N LEU A 179 -21.07 4.16 -14.14
CA LEU A 179 -19.77 4.79 -14.33
C LEU A 179 -19.95 6.31 -14.32
N THR A 180 -19.39 6.99 -13.33
CA THR A 180 -19.29 8.45 -13.35
C THR A 180 -18.03 8.85 -14.11
N SER A 181 -18.17 9.68 -15.13
CA SER A 181 -17.03 10.13 -15.94
C SER A 181 -16.25 11.24 -15.23
N PRO A 182 -14.93 11.40 -15.46
CA PRO A 182 -14.18 12.53 -14.89
C PRO A 182 -14.79 13.91 -15.21
N PRO A 183 -15.31 14.18 -16.43
CA PRO A 183 -16.01 15.44 -16.72
C PRO A 183 -17.25 15.69 -15.84
N GLU A 184 -18.03 14.65 -15.55
CA GLU A 184 -19.19 14.77 -14.64
C GLU A 184 -18.75 15.15 -13.23
N ILE A 185 -17.72 14.49 -12.71
CA ILE A 185 -17.16 14.77 -11.37
C ILE A 185 -16.63 16.21 -11.30
N ILE A 186 -15.96 16.68 -12.35
CA ILE A 186 -15.43 18.04 -12.43
C ILE A 186 -16.56 19.07 -12.52
N SER A 187 -17.59 18.83 -13.34
CA SER A 187 -18.75 19.72 -13.44
C SER A 187 -19.48 19.84 -12.11
N GLU A 188 -19.61 18.72 -11.38
CA GLU A 188 -20.19 18.70 -10.04
C GLU A 188 -19.31 19.46 -9.03
N LEU A 189 -17.98 19.25 -9.08
CA LEU A 189 -17.03 19.98 -8.24
C LEU A 189 -17.12 21.51 -8.46
N ILE A 190 -17.15 21.98 -9.70
CA ILE A 190 -17.25 23.42 -10.02
C ILE A 190 -18.60 23.98 -9.56
N SER A 191 -19.67 23.19 -9.65
CA SER A 191 -20.98 23.58 -9.12
C SER A 191 -21.02 23.67 -7.59
N GLU A 192 -20.29 22.80 -6.87
CA GLU A 192 -20.20 22.80 -5.41
C GLU A 192 -19.25 23.90 -4.90
N ILE A 193 -18.11 24.10 -5.57
CA ILE A 193 -17.02 25.00 -5.18
C ILE A 193 -16.58 25.84 -6.39
N PRO A 194 -17.30 26.90 -6.77
CA PRO A 194 -16.95 27.72 -7.94
C PRO A 194 -15.55 28.35 -7.84
N GLU A 195 -15.06 28.63 -6.64
CA GLU A 195 -13.73 29.20 -6.41
C GLU A 195 -12.59 28.25 -6.80
N ILE A 196 -12.88 26.95 -7.01
CA ILE A 196 -11.89 25.92 -7.33
C ILE A 196 -11.25 26.12 -8.71
N GLU A 197 -11.95 26.78 -9.65
CA GLU A 197 -11.40 27.10 -10.97
C GLU A 197 -10.23 28.07 -10.85
N ASN A 198 -10.42 29.15 -10.09
CA ASN A 198 -9.38 30.13 -9.81
C ASN A 198 -8.22 29.51 -9.01
N ALA A 199 -8.54 28.64 -8.04
CA ALA A 199 -7.54 27.90 -7.27
C ALA A 199 -6.65 27.02 -8.17
N SER A 200 -7.24 26.25 -9.09
CA SER A 200 -6.50 25.40 -10.04
C SER A 200 -5.59 26.22 -10.97
N GLN A 201 -6.07 27.38 -11.44
CA GLN A 201 -5.26 28.30 -12.24
C GLN A 201 -4.08 28.88 -11.45
N HIS A 202 -4.30 29.30 -10.19
CA HIS A 202 -3.24 29.80 -9.33
C HIS A 202 -2.18 28.73 -9.03
N ILE A 203 -2.59 27.50 -8.70
CA ILE A 203 -1.65 26.39 -8.49
C ILE A 203 -0.81 26.14 -9.74
N THR A 204 -1.43 26.11 -10.92
CA THR A 204 -0.71 25.92 -12.18
C THR A 204 0.35 27.02 -12.40
N GLN A 205 0.03 28.27 -12.02
CA GLN A 205 0.98 29.37 -12.08
C GLN A 205 2.14 29.25 -11.08
N LEU A 206 1.97 28.57 -9.93
CA LEU A 206 3.08 28.33 -8.99
C LEU A 206 4.19 27.46 -9.60
N TRP A 207 3.85 26.57 -10.53
CA TRP A 207 4.81 25.70 -11.23
C TRP A 207 5.41 26.33 -12.50
N HIS A 208 4.71 27.27 -13.14
CA HIS A 208 5.14 27.89 -14.40
C HIS A 208 5.66 29.32 -14.25
N GLY A 209 5.13 30.07 -13.29
CA GLY A 209 5.65 31.37 -12.91
C GLY A 209 6.97 31.16 -12.19
N GLY A 210 8.04 31.73 -12.71
CA GLY A 210 9.31 31.86 -11.99
C GLY A 210 9.20 32.80 -10.77
N GLY A 211 8.12 32.70 -10.00
CA GLY A 211 7.88 33.44 -8.77
C GLY A 211 8.98 33.10 -7.78
N ASN A 212 9.46 34.13 -7.06
CA ASN A 212 10.52 34.09 -6.06
C ASN A 212 10.60 32.72 -5.39
N ARG A 213 11.50 31.87 -5.91
CA ARG A 213 11.92 30.67 -5.19
C ARG A 213 12.47 31.19 -3.88
N ASP A 214 12.04 30.55 -2.79
CA ASP A 214 12.44 30.93 -1.45
C ASP A 214 13.94 31.25 -1.41
N VAL A 215 14.32 32.33 -0.75
CA VAL A 215 15.73 32.80 -0.64
C VAL A 215 16.61 31.77 0.10
N ASN A 216 16.01 30.66 0.57
CA ASN A 216 16.62 29.52 1.22
C ASN A 216 16.37 28.22 0.42
N GLU A 217 16.86 28.12 -0.82
CA GLU A 217 16.91 26.82 -1.52
C GLU A 217 17.82 25.87 -0.72
N GLU A 218 17.25 24.76 -0.24
CA GLU A 218 17.98 23.72 0.48
C GLU A 218 19.17 23.23 -0.38
N PRO A 219 20.43 23.26 0.12
CA PRO A 219 21.61 23.04 -0.72
C PRO A 219 21.60 21.72 -1.50
N CYS A 220 21.01 20.65 -0.93
CA CYS A 220 20.92 19.36 -1.61
C CYS A 220 20.01 19.37 -2.86
N LEU A 221 19.12 20.36 -2.99
CA LEU A 221 18.20 20.52 -4.12
C LEU A 221 18.81 21.33 -5.27
N GLU A 222 20.00 21.92 -5.10
CA GLU A 222 20.64 22.66 -6.18
C GLU A 222 20.86 21.77 -7.40
N GLY A 223 20.37 22.21 -8.56
CA GLY A 223 20.44 21.46 -9.82
C GLY A 223 19.74 20.09 -9.78
N ILE A 224 18.78 19.88 -8.88
CA ILE A 224 17.95 18.67 -8.88
C ILE A 224 17.12 18.58 -10.15
N LYS A 225 17.15 17.42 -10.77
CA LYS A 225 16.35 17.12 -11.96
C LYS A 225 15.07 16.41 -11.55
N ARG A 226 14.04 16.53 -12.38
CA ARG A 226 12.76 15.87 -12.11
C ARG A 226 12.86 14.34 -12.15
N ASP A 227 13.86 13.78 -12.83
CA ASP A 227 14.14 12.36 -12.89
C ASP A 227 15.11 11.88 -11.78
N ASP A 228 15.44 12.72 -10.79
CA ASP A 228 16.31 12.33 -9.67
C ASP A 228 15.54 11.55 -8.58
N MET A 229 14.36 12.02 -8.18
CA MET A 229 13.56 11.41 -7.11
C MET A 229 12.11 11.91 -7.10
N GLU A 230 11.16 11.00 -6.84
CA GLU A 230 9.76 11.26 -6.57
C GLU A 230 9.30 10.41 -5.36
N ILE A 231 8.57 11.02 -4.41
CA ILE A 231 7.91 10.33 -3.30
C ILE A 231 6.45 10.11 -3.71
N VAL A 232 6.03 8.85 -3.83
CA VAL A 232 4.65 8.49 -4.15
C VAL A 232 3.98 7.87 -2.94
N LEU A 233 2.96 8.55 -2.43
CA LEU A 233 2.22 8.17 -1.23
C LEU A 233 1.12 7.20 -1.64
N LEU A 234 1.43 5.91 -1.72
CA LEU A 234 0.48 4.90 -2.21
C LEU A 234 -0.67 4.68 -1.23
N GLY A 235 -0.44 4.79 0.06
CA GLY A 235 -1.48 4.72 1.09
C GLY A 235 -1.09 5.52 2.33
N THR A 236 -2.08 6.16 2.94
CA THR A 236 -1.88 7.23 3.93
C THR A 236 -2.72 7.09 5.19
N GLY A 237 -3.43 5.98 5.35
CA GLY A 237 -4.31 5.71 6.48
C GLY A 237 -3.76 4.69 7.46
N SER A 238 -4.26 4.75 8.70
CA SER A 238 -3.89 3.84 9.79
C SER A 238 -4.87 2.69 9.99
N SER A 239 -4.34 1.54 10.43
CA SER A 239 -5.01 0.34 10.94
C SER A 239 -5.83 -0.49 9.95
N GLN A 240 -6.83 0.10 9.31
CA GLN A 240 -7.70 -0.59 8.34
C GLN A 240 -7.73 0.20 7.03
N PRO A 241 -8.09 -0.36 5.87
CA PRO A 241 -8.43 0.46 4.69
C PRO A 241 -9.79 1.16 4.86
N SER A 242 -9.90 2.43 4.45
CA SER A 242 -11.18 3.17 4.43
C SER A 242 -11.66 3.44 3.01
N LYS A 243 -12.83 4.06 2.92
CA LYS A 243 -13.39 4.62 1.69
C LYS A 243 -12.47 5.64 1.01
N TYR A 244 -11.57 6.31 1.74
CA TYR A 244 -10.81 7.47 1.24
C TYR A 244 -9.29 7.28 1.27
N ARG A 245 -8.78 6.49 2.22
CA ARG A 245 -7.35 6.23 2.41
C ARG A 245 -7.11 4.74 2.50
N ASN A 246 -6.13 4.25 1.76
CA ASN A 246 -5.57 2.91 1.91
C ASN A 246 -4.53 2.91 3.04
N VAL A 247 -4.16 1.72 3.52
CA VAL A 247 -3.13 1.56 4.56
C VAL A 247 -1.73 1.90 4.06
N SER A 248 -0.81 2.17 4.99
CA SER A 248 0.55 2.67 4.75
C SER A 248 1.33 1.96 3.65
N SER A 249 1.74 2.75 2.65
CA SER A 249 2.82 2.40 1.73
C SER A 249 3.33 3.64 1.02
N ILE A 250 4.66 3.76 0.93
CA ILE A 250 5.34 4.87 0.26
C ILE A 250 6.33 4.30 -0.75
N PHE A 251 6.23 4.73 -2.00
CA PHE A 251 7.15 4.35 -3.06
C PHE A 251 8.10 5.51 -3.37
N ILE A 252 9.38 5.32 -3.07
CA ILE A 252 10.46 6.23 -3.45
C ILE A 252 10.91 5.84 -4.85
N ASN A 253 10.46 6.60 -5.83
CA ASN A 253 10.76 6.39 -7.24
C ASN A 253 12.05 7.15 -7.60
N LEU A 254 13.08 6.41 -7.99
CA LEU A 254 14.37 6.94 -8.46
C LEU A 254 14.48 6.78 -10.00
N PHE A 255 13.33 6.66 -10.67
CA PHE A 255 13.18 6.56 -12.11
C PHE A 255 14.02 5.43 -12.71
N SER A 256 14.98 5.77 -13.58
CA SER A 256 15.85 4.80 -14.25
C SER A 256 16.74 4.01 -13.28
N LYS A 257 16.93 4.51 -12.04
CA LYS A 257 17.70 3.85 -10.99
C LYS A 257 16.87 2.84 -10.20
N GLY A 258 15.58 2.72 -10.46
CA GLY A 258 14.64 1.80 -9.80
C GLY A 258 13.88 2.46 -8.66
N GLY A 259 13.35 1.66 -7.74
CA GLY A 259 12.55 2.19 -6.62
C GLY A 259 12.74 1.46 -5.30
N ILE A 260 12.36 2.13 -4.21
CA ILE A 260 12.35 1.59 -2.85
C ILE A 260 10.94 1.72 -2.30
N LEU A 261 10.45 0.65 -1.68
CA LEU A 261 9.16 0.67 -0.99
C LEU A 261 9.39 0.77 0.52
N LEU A 262 8.79 1.78 1.16
CA LEU A 262 8.74 1.95 2.61
C LEU A 262 7.33 1.59 3.08
N ASP A 263 7.23 0.50 3.82
CA ASP A 263 5.98 -0.20 4.16
C ASP A 263 5.16 -0.64 2.94
N CYS A 264 4.42 -1.72 3.13
CA CYS A 264 3.69 -2.42 2.08
C CYS A 264 2.40 -3.02 2.64
N GLY A 265 1.51 -2.16 3.14
CA GLY A 265 0.19 -2.54 3.59
C GLY A 265 -0.68 -3.19 2.51
N GLU A 266 -1.81 -3.75 2.92
CA GLU A 266 -2.81 -4.32 2.02
C GLU A 266 -3.16 -3.35 0.87
N GLY A 267 -3.35 -3.89 -0.34
CA GLY A 267 -3.77 -3.08 -1.48
C GLY A 267 -2.67 -2.26 -2.17
N THR A 268 -1.42 -2.28 -1.67
CA THR A 268 -0.27 -1.57 -2.28
C THR A 268 -0.10 -1.83 -3.78
N LEU A 269 -0.19 -3.10 -4.23
CA LEU A 269 -0.15 -3.44 -5.65
C LEU A 269 -1.31 -2.80 -6.44
N GLY A 270 -2.50 -2.74 -5.85
CA GLY A 270 -3.65 -2.07 -6.44
C GLY A 270 -3.43 -0.56 -6.59
N GLN A 271 -2.78 0.08 -5.61
CA GLN A 271 -2.42 1.50 -5.66
C GLN A 271 -1.35 1.79 -6.72
N LEU A 272 -0.33 0.92 -6.86
CA LEU A 272 0.64 1.01 -7.96
C LEU A 272 -0.07 0.94 -9.32
N LYS A 273 -1.00 -0.01 -9.50
CA LYS A 273 -1.78 -0.15 -10.73
C LYS A 273 -2.65 1.08 -10.99
N ARG A 274 -3.26 1.67 -9.96
CA ARG A 274 -4.01 2.93 -10.09
C ARG A 274 -3.12 4.10 -10.49
N ARG A 275 -1.90 4.18 -9.96
CA ARG A 275 -0.94 5.27 -10.27
C ARG A 275 -0.35 5.14 -11.67
N TYR A 276 0.09 3.95 -12.05
CA TYR A 276 0.95 3.73 -13.21
C TYR A 276 0.29 2.90 -14.33
N GLY A 277 -0.93 2.40 -14.12
CA GLY A 277 -1.54 1.40 -15.01
C GLY A 277 -0.98 0.01 -14.74
N ILE A 278 -1.44 -1.00 -15.49
CA ILE A 278 -0.99 -2.39 -15.30
C ILE A 278 0.50 -2.51 -15.64
N GLU A 279 0.87 -2.12 -16.86
CA GLU A 279 2.25 -2.21 -17.35
C GLU A 279 3.22 -1.38 -16.49
N GLY A 280 2.86 -0.13 -16.19
CA GLY A 280 3.71 0.73 -15.38
C GLY A 280 3.87 0.23 -13.94
N ALA A 281 2.86 -0.42 -13.36
CA ALA A 281 3.00 -1.07 -12.06
C ALA A 281 3.89 -2.32 -12.12
N ASP A 282 3.80 -3.11 -13.19
CA ASP A 282 4.67 -4.26 -13.41
C ASP A 282 6.14 -3.81 -13.59
N GLU A 283 6.40 -2.71 -14.30
CA GLU A 283 7.73 -2.09 -14.38
C GLU A 283 8.22 -1.56 -13.02
N ALA A 284 7.35 -0.90 -12.25
CA ALA A 284 7.68 -0.44 -10.91
C ALA A 284 8.08 -1.62 -9.99
N VAL A 285 7.34 -2.73 -10.06
CA VAL A 285 7.63 -3.95 -9.28
C VAL A 285 8.92 -4.64 -9.74
N LYS A 286 9.16 -4.76 -11.05
CA LYS A 286 10.41 -5.32 -11.60
C LYS A 286 11.64 -4.53 -11.17
N SER A 287 11.54 -3.20 -11.17
CA SER A 287 12.64 -2.28 -10.90
C SER A 287 12.89 -1.99 -9.41
N LEU A 288 12.14 -2.65 -8.50
CA LEU A 288 12.38 -2.56 -7.06
C LEU A 288 13.81 -2.97 -6.71
N ARG A 289 14.47 -2.12 -5.92
CA ARG A 289 15.83 -2.30 -5.40
C ARG A 289 15.81 -2.96 -4.03
N CYS A 290 14.97 -2.46 -3.13
CA CYS A 290 14.70 -3.10 -1.86
C CYS A 290 13.32 -2.69 -1.33
N ILE A 291 12.83 -3.43 -0.34
CA ILE A 291 11.64 -3.10 0.43
C ILE A 291 12.06 -2.99 1.89
N TRP A 292 11.64 -1.94 2.57
CA TRP A 292 11.86 -1.73 3.99
C TRP A 292 10.53 -1.69 4.73
N ILE A 293 10.42 -2.45 5.83
CA ILE A 293 9.23 -2.54 6.66
C ILE A 293 9.54 -2.05 8.08
N SER A 294 8.75 -1.11 8.58
CA SER A 294 8.93 -0.45 9.88
C SER A 294 8.73 -1.38 11.07
N HIS A 295 7.61 -2.13 11.07
CA HIS A 295 7.20 -2.99 12.17
C HIS A 295 6.18 -4.07 11.73
N ILE A 296 5.64 -4.84 12.67
CA ILE A 296 4.84 -6.05 12.38
C ILE A 296 3.31 -5.83 12.35
N HIS A 297 2.81 -4.60 12.49
CA HIS A 297 1.36 -4.40 12.36
C HIS A 297 0.92 -4.58 10.90
N ALA A 298 -0.26 -5.18 10.75
CA ALA A 298 -0.73 -5.74 9.48
C ALA A 298 -0.85 -4.68 8.37
N ASP A 299 -1.26 -3.47 8.74
CA ASP A 299 -1.39 -2.29 7.90
C ASP A 299 -0.08 -1.81 7.26
N HIS A 300 1.08 -2.34 7.67
CA HIS A 300 2.38 -1.98 7.13
C HIS A 300 3.02 -3.08 6.28
N HIS A 301 2.50 -4.31 6.24
CA HIS A 301 3.22 -5.40 5.55
C HIS A 301 2.36 -6.46 4.86
N THR A 302 1.04 -6.49 5.02
CA THR A 302 0.21 -7.58 4.47
C THR A 302 0.13 -7.62 2.94
N GLY A 303 0.47 -6.51 2.26
CA GLY A 303 0.60 -6.48 0.79
C GLY A 303 1.90 -7.06 0.26
N LEU A 304 2.91 -7.27 1.13
CA LEU A 304 4.28 -7.60 0.73
C LEU A 304 4.40 -8.91 -0.05
N ALA A 305 3.76 -9.98 0.43
CA ALA A 305 3.85 -11.30 -0.21
C ALA A 305 3.38 -11.26 -1.67
N ARG A 306 2.33 -10.47 -1.97
CA ARG A 306 1.80 -10.32 -3.32
C ARG A 306 2.77 -9.57 -4.25
N ILE A 307 3.45 -8.54 -3.75
CA ILE A 307 4.48 -7.81 -4.53
C ILE A 307 5.65 -8.73 -4.87
N LEU A 308 6.14 -9.50 -3.88
CA LEU A 308 7.25 -10.44 -4.05
C LEU A 308 6.91 -11.55 -5.05
N ALA A 309 5.76 -12.22 -4.87
CA ALA A 309 5.29 -13.26 -5.79
C ALA A 309 5.10 -12.73 -7.23
N LEU A 310 4.58 -11.50 -7.38
CA LEU A 310 4.46 -10.86 -8.69
C LEU A 310 5.84 -10.59 -9.30
N ARG A 311 6.78 -9.99 -8.56
CA ARG A 311 8.13 -9.71 -9.06
C ARG A 311 8.82 -10.99 -9.52
N ARG A 312 8.76 -12.05 -8.72
CA ARG A 312 9.29 -13.37 -9.06
C ARG A 312 8.71 -13.89 -10.37
N ASN A 313 7.40 -13.76 -10.57
CA ASN A 313 6.75 -14.21 -11.80
C ASN A 313 7.15 -13.36 -13.02
N LEU A 314 7.26 -12.04 -12.85
CA LEU A 314 7.67 -11.11 -13.91
C LEU A 314 9.14 -11.31 -14.33
N LEU A 315 9.99 -11.86 -13.46
CA LEU A 315 11.42 -12.06 -13.70
C LEU A 315 11.83 -13.53 -13.86
N LYS A 316 10.88 -14.47 -13.91
CA LYS A 316 11.13 -15.93 -13.86
C LYS A 316 12.20 -16.44 -14.84
N ASP A 317 12.32 -15.81 -16.00
CA ASP A 317 13.25 -16.19 -17.07
C ASP A 317 14.31 -15.11 -17.38
N VAL A 318 14.42 -14.11 -16.51
CA VAL A 318 15.40 -13.02 -16.63
C VAL A 318 16.47 -13.24 -15.55
N PRO A 319 17.77 -13.26 -15.84
CA PRO A 319 18.78 -13.33 -14.79
C PRO A 319 18.68 -12.13 -13.84
N HIS A 320 18.45 -12.39 -12.55
CA HIS A 320 18.33 -11.35 -11.52
C HIS A 320 18.84 -11.86 -10.16
N LYS A 321 19.13 -10.93 -9.25
CA LYS A 321 19.32 -11.24 -7.84
C LYS A 321 17.97 -11.20 -7.11
N PRO A 322 17.77 -12.03 -6.07
CA PRO A 322 16.60 -11.95 -5.20
C PRO A 322 16.46 -10.55 -4.57
N LEU A 323 15.22 -10.12 -4.34
CA LEU A 323 14.96 -8.80 -3.77
C LEU A 323 15.35 -8.74 -2.29
N ILE A 324 16.02 -7.68 -1.87
CA ILE A 324 16.35 -7.48 -0.46
C ILE A 324 15.13 -6.91 0.28
N VAL A 325 14.67 -7.62 1.31
CA VAL A 325 13.61 -7.19 2.22
C VAL A 325 14.23 -6.94 3.58
N ILE A 326 14.15 -5.69 4.03
CA ILE A 326 14.66 -5.23 5.32
C ILE A 326 13.47 -5.04 6.25
N GLY A 327 13.48 -5.68 7.41
CA GLY A 327 12.34 -5.57 8.33
C GLY A 327 12.61 -6.12 9.72
N PRO A 328 11.64 -6.02 10.64
CA PRO A 328 11.77 -6.59 11.97
C PRO A 328 11.82 -8.12 11.91
N ARG A 329 12.53 -8.77 12.84
CA ARG A 329 12.69 -10.24 12.84
C ARG A 329 11.37 -11.02 12.78
N GLN A 330 10.29 -10.48 13.35
CA GLN A 330 8.96 -11.08 13.31
C GLN A 330 8.44 -11.22 11.88
N LEU A 331 8.74 -10.26 11.00
CA LEU A 331 8.34 -10.29 9.59
C LEU A 331 8.97 -11.49 8.87
N LYS A 332 10.21 -11.86 9.21
CA LYS A 332 10.84 -13.05 8.64
C LYS A 332 10.02 -14.31 8.85
N ARG A 333 9.42 -14.48 10.04
CA ARG A 333 8.57 -15.65 10.35
C ARG A 333 7.31 -15.68 9.48
N PHE A 334 6.72 -14.51 9.25
CA PHE A 334 5.58 -14.34 8.35
C PHE A 334 5.96 -14.70 6.90
N LEU A 335 7.05 -14.15 6.39
CA LEU A 335 7.52 -14.42 5.03
C LEU A 335 7.99 -15.86 4.83
N ASP A 336 8.70 -16.45 5.80
CA ASP A 336 9.10 -17.86 5.78
C ASP A 336 7.87 -18.79 5.70
N ALA A 337 6.74 -18.39 6.29
CA ALA A 337 5.49 -19.15 6.17
C ALA A 337 4.89 -19.09 4.76
N TYR A 338 4.92 -17.92 4.12
CA TYR A 338 4.51 -17.77 2.72
C TYR A 338 5.48 -18.45 1.75
N GLN A 339 6.79 -18.38 2.00
CA GLN A 339 7.83 -19.02 1.18
C GLN A 339 7.65 -20.54 1.07
N ARG A 340 6.98 -21.18 2.06
CA ARG A 340 6.61 -22.61 1.99
C ARG A 340 5.49 -22.91 1.01
N LEU A 341 4.67 -21.90 0.68
CA LEU A 341 3.52 -22.02 -0.22
C LEU A 341 3.89 -21.60 -1.65
N GLU A 342 4.63 -20.50 -1.79
CA GLU A 342 5.10 -20.00 -3.08
C GLU A 342 6.48 -19.34 -2.94
N ASP A 343 7.27 -19.36 -4.00
CA ASP A 343 8.60 -18.74 -4.01
C ASP A 343 8.51 -17.22 -4.12
N LEU A 344 8.98 -16.51 -3.09
CA LEU A 344 8.96 -15.05 -3.02
C LEU A 344 10.20 -14.37 -3.60
N ASP A 345 11.22 -15.13 -4.07
CA ASP A 345 12.47 -14.59 -4.61
C ASP A 345 13.06 -13.43 -3.79
N MET A 346 13.36 -13.70 -2.52
CA MET A 346 13.81 -12.66 -1.58
C MET A 346 15.00 -13.08 -0.70
N GLN A 347 15.77 -12.08 -0.29
CA GLN A 347 16.75 -12.13 0.80
C GLN A 347 16.28 -11.26 1.95
N PHE A 348 16.21 -11.83 3.15
CA PHE A 348 15.76 -11.10 4.34
C PHE A 348 16.94 -10.54 5.14
N LEU A 349 16.84 -9.28 5.54
CA LEU A 349 17.77 -8.59 6.44
C LEU A 349 17.00 -8.00 7.64
N ASP A 350 17.48 -8.24 8.86
CA ASP A 350 16.87 -7.67 10.07
C ASP A 350 17.22 -6.18 10.18
N CYS A 351 16.27 -5.31 10.52
CA CYS A 351 16.52 -3.86 10.74
C CYS A 351 17.66 -3.59 11.73
N ARG A 352 17.95 -4.51 12.65
CA ARG A 352 19.11 -4.38 13.57
C ARG A 352 20.46 -4.44 12.86
N ASN A 353 20.52 -5.03 11.67
CA ASN A 353 21.74 -5.10 10.86
C ASN A 353 21.98 -3.83 10.03
N THR A 354 20.97 -2.97 9.89
CA THR A 354 21.04 -1.68 9.18
C THR A 354 21.09 -0.49 10.14
N THR A 355 21.34 -0.70 11.44
CA THR A 355 21.59 0.41 12.36
C THR A 355 22.97 1.03 12.11
N GLU A 356 23.15 2.31 12.46
CA GLU A 356 24.44 2.99 12.29
C GLU A 356 25.58 2.24 13.00
N SER A 357 25.32 1.70 14.19
CA SER A 357 26.28 0.87 14.94
C SER A 357 26.66 -0.42 14.20
N SER A 358 25.70 -1.10 13.59
CA SER A 358 25.92 -2.36 12.86
C SER A 358 26.65 -2.12 11.53
N LEU A 359 26.32 -1.03 10.83
CA LEU A 359 26.99 -0.64 9.59
C LEU A 359 28.46 -0.27 9.85
N LYS A 360 28.75 0.52 10.90
CA LYS A 360 30.14 0.83 11.32
C LYS A 360 30.92 -0.44 11.67
N ALA A 361 30.30 -1.38 12.38
CA ALA A 361 30.92 -2.66 12.70
C ALA A 361 31.24 -3.48 11.43
N PHE A 362 30.35 -3.48 10.44
CA PHE A 362 30.57 -4.13 9.14
C PHE A 362 31.70 -3.47 8.33
N GLU A 363 31.74 -2.15 8.27
CA GLU A 363 32.82 -1.40 7.58
C GLU A 363 34.19 -1.69 8.19
N SER A 364 34.28 -1.74 9.52
CA SER A 364 35.53 -2.09 10.21
C SER A 364 36.03 -3.50 9.84
N HIS A 365 35.14 -4.47 9.63
CA HIS A 365 35.51 -5.83 9.20
C HIS A 365 35.96 -5.89 7.74
N ASN A 366 35.30 -5.16 6.84
CA ASN A 366 35.73 -5.09 5.44
C ASN A 366 37.07 -4.33 5.30
N GLY A 367 37.32 -3.32 6.13
CA GLY A 367 38.60 -2.61 6.16
C GLY A 367 39.78 -3.49 6.60
N ILE A 368 39.56 -4.47 7.48
CA ILE A 368 40.57 -5.45 7.89
C ILE A 368 40.87 -6.46 6.77
N SER A 369 39.89 -6.75 5.90
CA SER A 369 40.03 -7.74 4.82
C SER A 369 40.82 -7.24 3.59
N GLN A 370 41.27 -5.98 3.56
CA GLN A 370 42.14 -5.43 2.51
C GLN A 370 43.62 -5.29 2.91
N VAL A 371 44.02 -5.74 4.10
CA VAL A 371 45.43 -5.78 4.49
C VAL A 371 46.06 -7.08 3.96
N PRO A 372 47.17 -7.06 3.21
CA PRO A 372 47.83 -8.27 2.75
C PRO A 372 48.26 -9.12 3.95
N ASN A 373 47.97 -10.43 3.89
CA ASN A 373 48.36 -11.44 4.87
C ASN A 373 49.75 -11.17 5.49
N GLY A 374 49.76 -10.91 6.78
CA GLY A 374 50.96 -10.82 7.58
C GLY A 374 50.64 -10.70 9.07
N LEU A 375 50.82 -11.82 9.77
CA LEU A 375 50.94 -11.99 11.23
C LEU A 375 49.63 -12.19 12.00
N GLU A 376 49.31 -13.47 12.22
CA GLU A 376 48.44 -13.95 13.30
C GLU A 376 49.13 -13.71 14.66
N GLU A 377 48.48 -12.98 15.56
CA GLU A 377 48.80 -13.04 17.00
C GLU A 377 47.60 -13.59 17.79
N ASN A 378 47.90 -14.66 18.53
CA ASN A 378 47.02 -15.39 19.43
C ASN A 378 46.56 -14.51 20.60
N VAL A 379 45.24 -14.47 20.87
CA VAL A 379 44.73 -14.03 22.18
C VAL A 379 43.88 -15.15 22.79
N GLN A 380 44.37 -15.64 23.94
CA GLN A 380 43.80 -16.70 24.76
C GLN A 380 42.53 -16.24 25.48
N ASN A 381 41.52 -17.12 25.51
CA ASN A 381 40.32 -17.01 26.33
C ASN A 381 40.63 -17.25 27.82
N GLY A 382 40.33 -16.26 28.66
CA GLY A 382 40.30 -16.40 30.12
C GLY A 382 38.85 -16.40 30.63
N ASN A 383 38.35 -17.58 31.03
CA ASN A 383 37.12 -17.73 31.82
C ASN A 383 37.40 -17.39 33.28
N ALA A 384 36.56 -16.55 33.90
CA ALA A 384 36.52 -16.38 35.35
C ALA A 384 35.06 -16.41 35.85
N THR A 385 34.80 -17.37 36.71
CA THR A 385 33.56 -17.64 37.45
C THR A 385 33.59 -17.00 38.84
N GLY A 386 32.43 -16.60 39.38
CA GLY A 386 32.19 -16.27 40.80
C GLY A 386 31.40 -14.95 40.95
N GLU A 387 30.50 -14.74 41.91
CA GLU A 387 29.85 -15.50 42.99
C GLU A 387 28.69 -14.59 43.49
N LEU A 388 27.63 -15.18 44.04
CA LEU A 388 26.42 -14.48 44.50
C LEU A 388 26.63 -13.84 45.89
N ASN A 389 26.16 -12.61 46.09
CA ASN A 389 25.93 -12.04 47.42
C ASN A 389 24.57 -11.32 47.48
N GLN A 390 23.82 -11.62 48.54
CA GLN A 390 22.53 -11.00 48.90
C GLN A 390 22.74 -9.83 49.89
N GLY A 391 21.90 -8.79 49.76
CA GLY A 391 21.55 -7.89 50.87
C GLY A 391 21.45 -6.42 50.48
N GLY A 392 20.26 -5.82 50.66
CA GLY A 392 20.05 -4.36 50.71
C GLY A 392 18.89 -3.85 49.86
N VAL A 393 17.72 -3.67 50.47
CA VAL A 393 16.56 -3.00 49.88
C VAL A 393 16.80 -1.49 49.98
N ASP A 394 17.02 -0.83 48.85
CA ASP A 394 16.83 0.62 48.72
C ASP A 394 16.37 0.99 47.30
N SER A 395 15.36 1.86 47.25
CA SER A 395 14.55 2.21 46.07
C SER A 395 15.37 2.89 44.97
N SER A 396 15.75 2.13 43.93
CA SER A 396 16.50 2.62 42.76
C SER A 396 16.07 1.97 41.43
N LEU A 397 14.78 1.63 41.30
CA LEU A 397 14.21 0.88 40.16
C LEU A 397 14.41 1.52 38.77
N PHE A 398 14.87 2.78 38.69
CA PHE A 398 15.12 3.50 37.44
C PHE A 398 16.54 4.08 37.29
N VAL A 399 17.50 3.70 38.14
CA VAL A 399 18.89 4.16 38.00
C VAL A 399 19.59 3.43 36.84
N LYS A 400 20.40 4.17 36.09
CA LYS A 400 21.21 3.69 34.95
C LYS A 400 22.08 2.50 35.39
N GLY A 401 21.82 1.30 34.86
CA GLY A 401 22.54 0.06 35.22
C GLY A 401 21.81 -0.93 36.14
N SER A 402 20.51 -0.76 36.44
CA SER A 402 19.77 -1.71 37.30
C SER A 402 19.47 -3.05 36.61
N PRO A 403 19.21 -4.14 37.37
CA PRO A 403 18.93 -5.48 36.83
C PRO A 403 17.65 -5.59 35.98
N MET A 404 16.75 -4.60 36.07
CA MET A 404 15.54 -4.49 35.23
C MET A 404 15.75 -3.60 34.00
N GLN A 405 16.98 -3.15 33.72
CA GLN A 405 17.30 -2.57 32.43
C GLN A 405 17.18 -3.66 31.37
N SER A 406 16.11 -3.55 30.60
CA SER A 406 15.67 -4.58 29.69
C SER A 406 16.80 -5.09 28.79
N TYR A 407 16.81 -6.40 28.59
CA TYR A 407 17.66 -7.11 27.64
C TYR A 407 17.58 -6.54 26.20
N TRP A 408 16.61 -5.66 25.95
CA TRP A 408 16.27 -4.99 24.69
C TRP A 408 17.08 -3.72 24.39
N LYS A 409 17.85 -3.18 25.34
CA LYS A 409 18.75 -2.02 25.13
C LYS A 409 20.22 -2.37 24.91
N ARG A 410 20.59 -3.65 24.81
CA ARG A 410 21.97 -4.03 24.44
C ARG A 410 22.14 -3.90 22.91
N PRO A 411 23.02 -3.03 22.40
CA PRO A 411 23.49 -3.14 21.04
C PRO A 411 24.31 -4.43 20.92
N GLY A 412 24.02 -5.25 19.91
CA GLY A 412 24.82 -6.44 19.60
C GLY A 412 24.41 -7.69 20.35
N SER A 413 23.36 -8.36 19.87
CA SER A 413 23.45 -9.82 19.78
C SER A 413 24.46 -10.11 18.67
N PRO A 414 25.43 -11.04 18.82
CA PRO A 414 26.40 -11.33 17.78
C PRO A 414 25.65 -11.59 16.48
N VAL A 415 25.91 -10.73 15.49
CA VAL A 415 25.45 -10.93 14.12
C VAL A 415 26.08 -12.24 13.68
N ASP A 416 25.30 -13.17 13.16
CA ASP A 416 25.87 -14.31 12.45
C ASP A 416 26.52 -13.77 11.17
N SER A 417 27.77 -13.33 11.33
CA SER A 417 28.51 -12.55 10.35
C SER A 417 28.67 -13.29 9.04
N SER A 418 28.69 -14.62 9.09
CA SER A 418 28.84 -15.50 7.92
C SER A 418 27.67 -15.37 6.93
N LEU A 419 26.43 -15.26 7.44
CA LEU A 419 25.21 -15.19 6.62
C LEU A 419 24.77 -13.76 6.33
N THR A 420 25.00 -12.83 7.26
CA THR A 420 24.52 -11.44 7.12
C THR A 420 25.44 -10.58 6.24
N PHE A 421 26.76 -10.76 6.31
CA PHE A 421 27.71 -9.89 5.60
C PHE A 421 27.59 -9.94 4.07
N PRO A 422 27.35 -11.11 3.42
CA PRO A 422 27.08 -11.15 1.98
C PRO A 422 25.84 -10.35 1.58
N ILE A 423 24.77 -10.42 2.38
CA ILE A 423 23.52 -9.67 2.13
C ILE A 423 23.75 -8.17 2.32
N LEU A 424 24.50 -7.76 3.34
CA LEU A 424 24.88 -6.35 3.54
C LEU A 424 25.74 -5.80 2.41
N ARG A 425 26.69 -6.59 1.88
CA ARG A 425 27.47 -6.20 0.70
C ARG A 425 26.57 -6.00 -0.51
N ASN A 426 25.65 -6.94 -0.74
CA ASN A 426 24.66 -6.84 -1.81
C ASN A 426 23.76 -5.61 -1.63
N LEU A 427 23.35 -5.29 -0.40
CA LEU A 427 22.58 -4.07 -0.10
C LEU A 427 23.37 -2.81 -0.46
N ASN A 428 24.65 -2.72 -0.06
CA ASN A 428 25.49 -1.57 -0.41
C ASN A 428 25.68 -1.41 -1.92
N GLU A 429 25.86 -2.51 -2.67
CA GLU A 429 25.89 -2.49 -4.14
C GLU A 429 24.58 -1.94 -4.71
N VAL A 430 23.44 -2.48 -4.27
CA VAL A 430 22.10 -2.08 -4.73
C VAL A 430 21.80 -0.61 -4.41
N LEU A 431 22.16 -0.13 -3.21
CA LEU A 431 22.00 1.27 -2.81
C LEU A 431 22.89 2.18 -3.65
N SER A 432 24.16 1.81 -3.87
CA SER A 432 25.08 2.59 -4.71
C SER A 432 24.59 2.68 -6.16
N GLU A 433 24.08 1.59 -6.74
CA GLU A 433 23.47 1.58 -8.08
C GLU A 433 22.21 2.47 -8.14
N ALA A 434 21.46 2.55 -7.03
CA ALA A 434 20.33 3.43 -6.89
C ALA A 434 20.72 4.91 -6.68
N GLY A 435 22.01 5.22 -6.53
CA GLY A 435 22.50 6.57 -6.21
C GLY A 435 22.34 6.97 -4.75
N LEU A 436 22.26 5.98 -3.86
CA LEU A 436 22.12 6.14 -2.41
C LEU A 436 23.43 5.80 -1.69
N GLU A 437 23.75 6.59 -0.67
CA GLU A 437 24.87 6.36 0.24
C GLU A 437 24.51 5.34 1.33
N GLY A 438 23.25 5.34 1.78
CA GLY A 438 22.85 4.44 2.86
C GLY A 438 21.36 4.39 3.15
N LEU A 439 20.97 3.28 3.77
CA LEU A 439 19.68 3.02 4.38
C LEU A 439 19.92 2.61 5.83
N ILE A 440 19.51 3.46 6.77
CA ILE A 440 19.87 3.32 8.18
C ILE A 440 18.60 3.19 9.01
N SER A 441 18.42 2.07 9.69
CA SER A 441 17.29 1.86 10.60
C SER A 441 17.63 2.35 12.01
N PHE A 442 16.65 2.91 12.71
CA PHE A 442 16.79 3.34 14.11
C PHE A 442 15.54 2.95 14.90
N PRO A 443 15.66 2.62 16.20
CA PRO A 443 14.52 2.21 16.99
C PRO A 443 13.56 3.37 17.25
N VAL A 444 12.27 3.06 17.35
CA VAL A 444 11.21 4.04 17.68
C VAL A 444 10.30 3.51 18.80
N ILE A 445 9.40 4.34 19.33
CA ILE A 445 8.55 4.02 20.49
C ILE A 445 7.15 3.63 20.01
N HIS A 446 6.91 2.33 19.77
CA HIS A 446 5.61 1.82 19.34
C HIS A 446 5.30 0.41 19.85
N CYS A 447 5.60 -0.61 19.03
CA CYS A 447 5.58 -2.02 19.43
C CYS A 447 7.03 -2.56 19.54
N PRO A 448 7.26 -3.74 20.14
CA PRO A 448 8.59 -4.33 20.17
C PRO A 448 9.16 -4.54 18.76
N LEU A 449 10.40 -4.11 18.55
CA LEU A 449 11.10 -4.14 17.25
C LEU A 449 10.39 -3.28 16.18
N ALA A 450 9.95 -2.08 16.58
CA ALA A 450 9.56 -1.02 15.65
C ALA A 450 10.74 -0.11 15.32
N TYR A 451 10.80 0.35 14.07
CA TYR A 451 11.89 1.16 13.55
C TYR A 451 11.37 2.31 12.70
N GLY A 452 12.18 3.38 12.64
CA GLY A 452 12.20 4.36 11.55
C GLY A 452 13.40 4.10 10.63
N VAL A 453 13.45 4.80 9.49
CA VAL A 453 14.55 4.68 8.51
C VAL A 453 15.01 6.02 7.98
N VAL A 454 16.33 6.14 7.78
CA VAL A 454 16.98 7.23 7.07
C VAL A 454 17.45 6.71 5.71
N LEU A 455 17.05 7.37 4.63
CA LEU A 455 17.61 7.22 3.29
C LEU A 455 18.49 8.43 2.98
N ARG A 456 19.73 8.19 2.57
CA ARG A 456 20.68 9.23 2.16
C ARG A 456 21.07 9.03 0.71
N ALA A 457 20.91 10.06 -0.10
CA ALA A 457 21.46 10.09 -1.45
C ALA A 457 22.95 10.38 -1.44
N ALA A 458 23.66 9.89 -2.46
CA ALA A 458 25.06 10.23 -2.65
C ALA A 458 25.23 11.72 -3.04
N GLU A 459 26.39 12.29 -2.72
CA GLU A 459 26.77 13.63 -3.17
C GLU A 459 26.80 13.72 -4.72
N ARG A 460 26.43 14.88 -5.24
CA ARG A 460 26.41 15.16 -6.69
C ARG A 460 27.49 16.19 -7.04
N THR A 461 28.12 16.05 -8.21
CA THR A 461 29.07 17.04 -8.74
C THR A 461 28.52 17.63 -10.03
N ILE A 462 28.28 18.94 -10.08
CA ILE A 462 27.58 19.59 -11.21
C ILE A 462 28.56 20.33 -12.15
N SER A 463 29.55 21.03 -11.60
CA SER A 463 30.58 21.78 -12.33
C SER A 463 31.95 21.57 -11.69
N VAL A 464 33.04 22.08 -12.31
CA VAL A 464 34.44 21.85 -11.89
C VAL A 464 34.63 22.09 -10.38
N GLY A 465 34.55 21.02 -9.60
CA GLY A 465 34.84 20.97 -8.16
C GLY A 465 33.69 21.27 -7.19
N LYS A 466 32.51 21.77 -7.62
CA LYS A 466 31.41 22.03 -6.67
C LYS A 466 30.67 20.74 -6.31
N ARG A 467 30.80 20.31 -5.05
CA ARG A 467 30.07 19.19 -4.47
C ARG A 467 28.76 19.67 -3.86
N ILE A 468 27.67 19.00 -4.23
CA ILE A 468 26.33 19.23 -3.72
C ILE A 468 25.99 18.06 -2.79
N PRO A 469 25.58 18.31 -1.53
CA PRO A 469 25.21 17.24 -0.63
C PRO A 469 24.01 16.47 -1.19
N GLY A 470 23.97 15.17 -0.93
CA GLY A 470 22.79 14.36 -1.24
C GLY A 470 21.60 14.74 -0.37
N TRP A 471 20.39 14.51 -0.88
CA TRP A 471 19.17 14.66 -0.08
C TRP A 471 19.09 13.59 1.01
N LYS A 472 18.32 13.89 2.07
CA LYS A 472 18.07 12.99 3.20
C LYS A 472 16.58 12.88 3.47
N ILE A 473 16.05 11.67 3.37
CA ILE A 473 14.66 11.34 3.74
C ILE A 473 14.67 10.56 5.04
N VAL A 474 13.79 10.91 5.96
CA VAL A 474 13.54 10.13 7.18
C VAL A 474 12.08 9.73 7.22
N TYR A 475 11.80 8.44 7.44
CA TYR A 475 10.46 7.94 7.66
C TYR A 475 10.35 7.38 9.08
N SER A 476 9.33 7.82 9.82
CA SER A 476 9.16 7.47 11.24
C SER A 476 8.76 6.02 11.48
N GLY A 477 8.04 5.39 10.55
CA GLY A 477 7.13 4.29 10.91
C GLY A 477 6.04 4.80 11.86
N ASP A 478 5.49 3.92 12.68
CA ASP A 478 4.60 4.30 13.78
C ASP A 478 5.40 4.55 15.04
N THR A 479 5.11 5.65 15.74
CA THR A 479 5.84 6.02 16.94
C THR A 479 5.18 7.13 17.74
N ARG A 480 5.37 7.09 19.07
CA ARG A 480 5.40 8.31 19.89
C ARG A 480 6.59 9.19 19.49
N PRO A 481 6.53 10.52 19.66
CA PRO A 481 7.70 11.39 19.58
C PRO A 481 8.83 10.82 20.45
N CYS A 482 10.01 10.68 19.86
CA CYS A 482 11.14 10.08 20.53
C CYS A 482 12.45 10.78 20.15
N PRO A 483 13.45 10.81 21.05
CA PRO A 483 14.73 11.46 20.79
C PRO A 483 15.48 10.86 19.60
N ASP A 484 15.38 9.54 19.39
CA ASP A 484 16.04 8.85 18.27
C ASP A 484 15.52 9.34 16.91
N LEU A 485 14.21 9.59 16.78
CA LEU A 485 13.63 10.15 15.56
C LEU A 485 14.05 11.61 15.34
N ILE A 486 14.12 12.42 16.40
CA ILE A 486 14.61 13.81 16.30
C ILE A 486 16.07 13.81 15.83
N GLU A 487 16.94 12.98 16.43
CA GLU A 487 18.35 12.86 16.05
C GLU A 487 18.48 12.38 14.60
N ALA A 488 17.76 11.32 14.23
CA ALA A 488 17.75 10.79 12.87
C ALA A 488 17.28 11.84 11.86
N SER A 489 16.32 12.69 12.22
CA SER A 489 15.73 13.74 11.38
C SER A 489 16.56 15.02 11.29
N ARG A 490 17.65 15.17 12.05
CA ARG A 490 18.47 16.39 12.02
C ARG A 490 18.93 16.74 10.60
N GLY A 491 18.56 17.93 10.12
CA GLY A 491 18.88 18.39 8.76
C GLY A 491 18.32 17.49 7.65
N ALA A 492 17.20 16.82 7.88
CA ALA A 492 16.53 16.04 6.83
C ALA A 492 15.94 16.99 5.77
N THR A 493 16.11 16.63 4.50
CA THR A 493 15.42 17.29 3.38
C THR A 493 13.91 17.08 3.50
N VAL A 494 13.51 15.85 3.84
CA VAL A 494 12.11 15.49 4.07
C VAL A 494 12.00 14.56 5.27
N LEU A 495 11.18 14.93 6.24
CA LEU A 495 10.69 14.04 7.29
C LEU A 495 9.27 13.59 6.93
N ILE A 496 9.08 12.29 6.71
CA ILE A 496 7.77 11.67 6.59
C ILE A 496 7.40 11.13 7.97
N HIS A 497 6.44 11.76 8.64
CA HIS A 497 6.06 11.45 10.01
C HIS A 497 4.61 10.96 10.08
N GLU A 498 4.36 9.93 10.88
CA GLU A 498 3.00 9.53 11.25
C GLU A 498 2.29 10.63 12.05
N ALA A 499 1.02 10.87 11.76
CA ALA A 499 0.18 11.84 12.46
C ALA A 499 -1.19 11.20 12.69
N THR A 500 -1.18 10.08 13.43
CA THR A 500 -2.34 9.20 13.53
C THR A 500 -3.53 9.87 14.20
N PHE A 501 -3.27 10.69 15.23
CA PHE A 501 -4.31 11.34 16.03
C PHE A 501 -4.38 12.85 15.83
N GLU A 502 -5.56 13.41 16.02
CA GLU A 502 -5.73 14.85 16.13
C GLU A 502 -5.23 15.35 17.48
N ASP A 503 -4.96 16.66 17.58
CA ASP A 503 -4.38 17.25 18.79
C ASP A 503 -5.29 17.20 20.01
N GLY A 504 -6.61 17.11 19.79
CA GLY A 504 -7.60 16.89 20.86
C GLY A 504 -7.55 15.48 21.48
N MET A 505 -6.79 14.55 20.91
CA MET A 505 -6.76 13.12 21.26
C MET A 505 -5.39 12.65 21.75
N LEU A 506 -4.71 13.52 22.48
CA LEU A 506 -3.37 13.25 23.02
C LEU A 506 -3.35 12.01 23.92
N GLU A 507 -4.38 11.78 24.73
CA GLU A 507 -4.45 10.62 25.62
C GLU A 507 -4.50 9.30 24.83
N GLU A 508 -5.30 9.24 23.75
CA GLU A 508 -5.36 8.09 22.85
C GLU A 508 -4.05 7.89 22.09
N ALA A 509 -3.42 8.97 21.64
CA ALA A 509 -2.13 8.94 20.98
C ALA A 509 -1.06 8.32 21.91
N ILE A 510 -1.02 8.73 23.17
CA ILE A 510 -0.15 8.15 24.20
C ILE A 510 -0.49 6.68 24.45
N ALA A 511 -1.77 6.37 24.66
CA ALA A 511 -2.20 5.00 24.99
C ALA A 511 -1.92 3.99 23.88
N ARG A 512 -1.94 4.43 22.62
CA ARG A 512 -1.71 3.57 21.43
C ARG A 512 -0.31 3.72 20.84
N ASN A 513 0.56 4.49 21.48
CA ASN A 513 1.92 4.78 21.04
C ASN A 513 2.02 5.38 19.62
N HIS A 514 1.22 6.39 19.33
CA HIS A 514 1.24 7.16 18.09
C HIS A 514 1.38 8.66 18.35
N SER A 515 1.66 9.45 17.33
CA SER A 515 1.75 10.91 17.44
C SER A 515 0.43 11.61 17.14
N THR A 516 0.23 12.78 17.76
CA THR A 516 -0.71 13.76 17.23
C THR A 516 -0.09 14.53 16.07
N THR A 517 -0.92 15.23 15.29
CA THR A 517 -0.48 16.16 14.22
C THR A 517 0.54 17.17 14.73
N LYS A 518 0.25 17.88 15.84
CA LYS A 518 1.15 18.86 16.44
C LYS A 518 2.47 18.25 16.87
N GLU A 519 2.46 17.09 17.50
CA GLU A 519 3.68 16.44 17.94
C GLU A 519 4.58 16.01 16.78
N ALA A 520 3.99 15.55 15.67
CA ALA A 520 4.72 15.23 14.45
C ALA A 520 5.38 16.48 13.82
N VAL A 521 4.65 17.60 13.80
CA VAL A 521 5.16 18.90 13.34
C VAL A 521 6.28 19.42 14.25
N GLU A 522 6.10 19.40 15.57
CA GLU A 522 7.09 19.83 16.56
C GLU A 522 8.37 18.98 16.48
N THR A 523 8.24 17.68 16.17
CA THR A 523 9.39 16.79 15.93
C THR A 523 10.20 17.27 14.72
N GLY A 524 9.54 17.61 13.61
CA GLY A 524 10.20 18.15 12.42
C GLY A 524 10.86 19.51 12.67
N ASP A 525 10.18 20.39 13.41
CA ASP A 525 10.69 21.71 13.79
C ASP A 525 11.96 21.59 14.66
N THR A 526 11.90 20.74 15.68
CA THR A 526 13.03 20.49 16.58
C THR A 526 14.22 19.89 15.85
N ALA A 527 13.96 19.04 14.86
CA ALA A 527 15.01 18.44 14.03
C ALA A 527 15.57 19.41 12.97
N GLY A 528 14.94 20.55 12.72
CA GLY A 528 15.29 21.42 11.61
C GLY A 528 15.11 20.73 10.25
N ALA A 529 14.06 19.91 10.11
CA ALA A 529 13.72 19.30 8.83
C ALA A 529 13.23 20.37 7.84
N TYR A 530 13.71 20.30 6.60
CA TYR A 530 13.34 21.28 5.57
C TYR A 530 11.86 21.19 5.18
N ARG A 531 11.33 19.97 5.03
CA ARG A 531 9.91 19.69 4.82
C ARG A 531 9.43 18.56 5.72
N VAL A 532 8.19 18.65 6.17
CA VAL A 532 7.50 17.61 6.94
C VAL A 532 6.29 17.12 6.14
N ILE A 533 6.22 15.84 5.83
CA ILE A 533 5.07 15.20 5.20
C ILE A 533 4.37 14.37 6.28
N LEU A 534 3.14 14.76 6.62
CA LEU A 534 2.30 14.03 7.55
C LEU A 534 1.55 12.92 6.81
N THR A 535 1.53 11.72 7.39
CA THR A 535 0.85 10.55 6.82
C THR A 535 0.27 9.68 7.95
N HIS A 536 -0.23 8.50 7.61
CA HIS A 536 -0.75 7.50 8.54
C HIS A 536 -1.89 8.02 9.41
N PHE A 537 -2.82 8.74 8.82
CA PHE A 537 -3.94 9.34 9.53
C PHE A 537 -4.95 8.29 9.98
N SER A 538 -5.45 8.40 11.21
CA SER A 538 -6.61 7.61 11.61
C SER A 538 -7.79 7.94 10.70
N GLN A 539 -8.47 6.89 10.27
CA GLN A 539 -9.57 6.99 9.31
C GLN A 539 -10.91 7.35 9.95
N ARG A 540 -10.91 7.56 11.27
CA ARG A 540 -12.09 7.97 12.04
C ARG A 540 -12.34 9.48 11.99
N TYR A 541 -11.41 10.24 11.43
CA TYR A 541 -11.33 11.70 11.50
C TYR A 541 -11.31 12.33 10.09
N PRO A 542 -11.39 13.66 9.99
CA PRO A 542 -11.57 14.38 8.73
C PRO A 542 -10.53 14.02 7.68
N LYS A 543 -10.94 14.11 6.42
CA LYS A 543 -10.05 13.83 5.29
C LYS A 543 -8.85 14.78 5.24
N ILE A 544 -8.93 15.94 5.87
CA ILE A 544 -7.80 16.85 6.13
C ILE A 544 -7.71 17.06 7.64
N PRO A 545 -6.60 16.69 8.29
CA PRO A 545 -6.37 17.02 9.69
C PRO A 545 -6.60 18.51 9.97
N VAL A 546 -7.14 18.85 11.14
CA VAL A 546 -7.15 20.24 11.61
C VAL A 546 -5.75 20.58 12.10
N PHE A 547 -5.18 21.71 11.66
CA PHE A 547 -3.86 22.18 12.09
C PHE A 547 -3.81 23.70 12.18
N ASP A 548 -2.96 24.18 13.10
CA ASP A 548 -2.59 25.58 13.25
C ASP A 548 -1.80 26.07 12.02
N GLU A 549 -2.12 27.27 11.54
CA GLU A 549 -1.54 27.84 10.34
C GLU A 549 -0.06 28.23 10.52
N SER A 550 0.38 28.37 11.77
CA SER A 550 1.74 28.76 12.14
C SER A 550 2.85 27.88 11.54
N HIS A 551 2.60 26.58 11.38
CA HIS A 551 3.59 25.61 10.87
C HIS A 551 3.32 25.15 9.42
N MET A 552 2.35 25.76 8.74
CA MET A 552 1.97 25.41 7.36
C MET A 552 3.06 25.69 6.32
N HIS A 553 4.00 26.60 6.60
CA HIS A 553 5.03 27.01 5.65
C HIS A 553 6.04 25.90 5.30
N LYS A 554 6.10 24.81 6.07
CA LYS A 554 7.00 23.66 5.83
C LYS A 554 6.30 22.29 5.79
N THR A 555 5.02 22.27 6.15
CA THR A 555 4.27 21.03 6.38
C THR A 555 3.38 20.70 5.19
N CYS A 556 3.30 19.41 4.86
CA CYS A 556 2.48 18.86 3.81
C CYS A 556 1.62 17.72 4.37
N ILE A 557 0.42 17.55 3.83
CA ILE A 557 -0.50 16.47 4.19
C ILE A 557 -0.53 15.47 3.05
N ALA A 558 -0.18 14.24 3.35
CA ALA A 558 -0.21 13.16 2.39
C ALA A 558 -1.66 12.78 2.04
N PHE A 559 -1.88 12.45 0.78
CA PHE A 559 -3.08 11.79 0.30
C PHE A 559 -2.66 10.60 -0.53
N ASP A 560 -3.55 9.60 -0.63
CA ASP A 560 -3.33 8.47 -1.52
C ASP A 560 -3.07 8.96 -2.96
N LEU A 561 -2.07 8.35 -3.58
CA LEU A 561 -1.57 8.63 -4.93
C LEU A 561 -0.94 10.02 -5.12
N MET A 562 -0.75 10.78 -4.05
CA MET A 562 0.03 12.02 -4.09
C MET A 562 1.47 11.70 -4.52
N SER A 563 2.01 12.50 -5.43
CA SER A 563 3.35 12.37 -5.98
C SER A 563 4.12 13.67 -5.77
N ILE A 564 5.20 13.62 -5.01
CA ILE A 564 6.02 14.79 -4.67
C ILE A 564 7.40 14.61 -5.29
N ASN A 565 7.68 15.37 -6.35
CA ASN A 565 9.02 15.41 -6.93
C ASN A 565 9.97 16.23 -6.05
N ALA A 566 11.25 15.84 -5.99
CA ALA A 566 12.23 16.62 -5.22
C ALA A 566 12.34 18.08 -5.69
N ALA A 567 12.18 18.33 -6.99
CA ALA A 567 12.20 19.68 -7.57
C ALA A 567 11.00 20.54 -7.11
N ASP A 568 9.92 19.92 -6.63
CA ASP A 568 8.69 20.60 -6.25
C ASP A 568 8.61 20.90 -4.74
N LEU A 569 9.50 20.31 -3.93
CA LEU A 569 9.54 20.49 -2.47
C LEU A 569 9.43 21.96 -2.00
N PRO A 570 10.06 22.95 -2.67
CA PRO A 570 9.88 24.35 -2.28
C PRO A 570 8.42 24.82 -2.32
N VAL A 571 7.64 24.36 -3.31
CA VAL A 571 6.27 24.84 -3.59
C VAL A 571 5.22 24.05 -2.80
N VAL A 572 5.48 22.78 -2.45
CA VAL A 572 4.48 21.89 -1.81
C VAL A 572 3.67 22.53 -0.67
N PRO A 573 4.27 23.23 0.31
CA PRO A 573 3.51 23.79 1.44
C PRO A 573 2.48 24.86 1.01
N THR A 574 2.74 25.55 -0.10
CA THR A 574 1.86 26.60 -0.64
C THR A 574 0.57 26.04 -1.25
N VAL A 575 0.50 24.73 -1.52
CA VAL A 575 -0.70 24.08 -2.06
C VAL A 575 -1.75 23.82 -0.97
N LEU A 576 -1.34 23.75 0.29
CA LEU A 576 -2.17 23.34 1.41
C LEU A 576 -3.46 24.17 1.60
N PRO A 577 -3.46 25.51 1.48
CA PRO A 577 -4.71 26.30 1.56
C PRO A 577 -5.74 25.91 0.49
N TYR A 578 -5.29 25.56 -0.71
CA TYR A 578 -6.18 25.14 -1.79
C TYR A 578 -6.72 23.72 -1.56
N LEU A 579 -5.93 22.85 -0.92
CA LEU A 579 -6.44 21.56 -0.46
C LEU A 579 -7.53 21.77 0.60
N LYS A 580 -7.35 22.67 1.58
CA LYS A 580 -8.41 23.02 2.54
C LYS A 580 -9.69 23.47 1.83
N LEU A 581 -9.57 24.31 0.79
CA LEU A 581 -10.71 24.76 -0.01
C LEU A 581 -11.47 23.57 -0.63
N LEU A 582 -10.76 22.58 -1.18
CA LEU A 582 -11.37 21.42 -1.83
C LEU A 582 -12.22 20.55 -0.90
N PHE A 583 -11.85 20.49 0.38
CA PHE A 583 -12.52 19.67 1.38
C PHE A 583 -13.35 20.50 2.37
N ARG A 584 -13.65 21.78 2.07
CA ARG A 584 -14.32 22.70 2.99
C ARG A 584 -15.67 22.19 3.50
N ASP A 585 -16.49 21.61 2.62
CA ASP A 585 -17.85 21.18 2.98
C ASP A 585 -17.83 19.90 3.83
N GLU A 586 -16.74 19.13 3.72
CA GLU A 586 -16.53 17.92 4.51
C GLU A 586 -15.99 18.24 5.91
N LEU A 587 -15.25 19.35 6.05
CA LEU A 587 -14.85 19.88 7.35
C LEU A 587 -16.08 20.38 8.14
N VAL A 588 -17.04 21.04 7.47
CA VAL A 588 -18.26 21.55 8.12
C VAL A 588 -19.23 20.44 8.51
N ALA A 589 -19.42 19.43 7.66
CA ALA A 589 -20.34 18.32 7.94
C ALA A 589 -19.91 17.47 9.15
N GLU A 590 -18.61 17.46 9.49
CA GLU A 590 -18.08 16.74 10.64
C GLU A 590 -18.07 17.58 11.92
N ASP A 591 -17.90 18.91 11.85
CA ASP A 591 -18.11 19.80 13.02
C ASP A 591 -19.54 19.65 13.58
N ASP A 592 -20.54 19.57 12.70
CA ASP A 592 -21.94 19.32 13.09
C ASP A 592 -22.14 17.90 13.65
N ALA A 593 -21.43 16.89 13.12
CA ALA A 593 -21.53 15.52 13.62
C ALA A 593 -20.82 15.34 14.98
N ALA A 594 -19.67 15.99 15.18
CA ALA A 594 -18.91 16.00 16.43
C ALA A 594 -19.66 16.74 17.55
N ALA A 595 -20.32 17.86 17.23
CA ALA A 595 -21.20 18.56 18.16
C ALA A 595 -22.38 17.67 18.62
N ASN A 596 -22.99 16.94 17.70
CA ASN A 596 -24.08 16.01 18.02
C ASN A 596 -23.64 14.79 18.85
N LEU A 597 -22.40 14.31 18.68
CA LEU A 597 -21.81 13.24 19.50
C LEU A 597 -21.46 13.71 20.92
N ALA A 598 -20.99 14.95 21.06
CA ALA A 598 -20.74 15.57 22.36
C ALA A 598 -22.04 15.78 23.16
N ASP A 599 -23.12 16.20 22.49
CA ASP A 599 -24.44 16.32 23.12
C ASP A 599 -25.04 14.97 23.52
N ALA A 600 -24.81 13.91 22.75
CA ALA A 600 -25.24 12.55 23.10
C ALA A 600 -24.47 11.97 24.31
N ALA A 601 -23.20 12.36 24.49
CA ALA A 601 -22.39 11.97 25.65
C ALA A 601 -22.74 12.76 26.92
N ALA A 602 -23.30 13.97 26.78
CA ALA A 602 -23.76 14.79 27.92
C ALA A 602 -25.12 14.33 28.51
N ILE A 603 -25.81 13.39 27.86
CA ILE A 603 -27.12 12.85 28.28
C ILE A 603 -27.01 11.41 28.82
N ALA A 604 -25.80 10.84 28.92
CA ALA A 604 -25.55 9.48 29.43
C ALA A 604 -25.01 9.44 30.86
#